data_AF-A0A673BPB0-F1
#
_entry.id   AF-A0A673BPB0-F1
#
_cell.length_a   1.000
_cell.length_b   1.000
_cell.length_c   1.000
_cell.angle_alpha   90.00
_cell.angle_beta   90.00
_cell.angle_gamma   90.00
#
_symmetry.space_group_name_H-M   'P 1'
#
loop_
_entity.id
_entity.type
_entity.pdbx_description
1 polymer ?
#
loop_
_entity_poly.entity_id
_entity_poly.type
_entity_poly.pdbx_seq_one_letter_code
_entity_poly.pdbx_strand_id
1 'polypeptide(L)'
;MAQDMTLLWGTGSPPCWRVMIALEEKNLQGYNSKLLSFDKMEHKSQEVLDMNPRGQLPTFKHGDNVVNESYGACFYLESQFKSQGNKLIPDSPAEQALMYQRMFEGLPFYEKLNAVIYYDWFVPEGERHDSALNRNKEALATELKLWESYLEKLGPGSYLAGPLFSLADVTIFPTVATLFRFGLSAERYPKLAEYHALVKDRPSVKASWPPHWLENPKGQDTLKEI
;
A
#
# COMPACT_ATOMS: atom_id res chain seq x y z
N MET A 1 11.20 18.42 12.33
CA MET A 1 12.30 17.78 11.55
C MET A 1 12.07 16.27 11.58
N ALA A 2 12.76 15.46 10.74
CA ALA A 2 12.53 14.00 10.73
C ALA A 2 12.78 13.33 12.09
N GLN A 3 13.73 13.83 12.88
CA GLN A 3 14.01 13.39 14.25
C GLN A 3 12.81 13.54 15.22
N ASP A 4 11.84 14.41 14.90
CA ASP A 4 10.63 14.61 15.71
C ASP A 4 9.49 13.68 15.29
N MET A 5 9.76 12.74 14.37
CA MET A 5 8.80 11.78 13.86
C MET A 5 8.95 10.43 14.56
N THR A 6 7.82 9.77 14.76
CA THR A 6 7.75 8.36 15.16
C THR A 6 6.84 7.61 14.21
N LEU A 7 7.32 6.46 13.72
CA LEU A 7 6.53 5.50 12.94
C LEU A 7 6.58 4.14 13.64
N LEU A 8 5.44 3.71 14.17
CA LEU A 8 5.21 2.33 14.59
C LEU A 8 4.58 1.58 13.42
N TRP A 9 5.18 0.47 13.02
CA TRP A 9 4.80 -0.24 11.80
C TRP A 9 4.95 -1.74 11.91
N GLY A 10 4.25 -2.48 11.05
CA GLY A 10 4.32 -3.93 10.95
C GLY A 10 4.77 -4.36 9.56
N THR A 11 5.62 -5.38 9.50
CA THR A 11 6.15 -5.90 8.23
C THR A 11 5.03 -6.49 7.36
N GLY A 12 5.06 -6.22 6.05
CA GLY A 12 4.06 -6.73 5.10
C GLY A 12 2.71 -6.02 5.13
N SER A 13 2.52 -5.00 5.97
CA SER A 13 1.29 -4.19 6.02
C SER A 13 1.29 -3.15 4.89
N PRO A 14 0.36 -3.23 3.91
CA PRO A 14 0.29 -2.22 2.86
C PRO A 14 0.07 -0.80 3.41
N PRO A 15 -0.83 -0.54 4.39
CA PRO A 15 -0.96 0.76 5.03
C PRO A 15 0.35 1.32 5.61
N CYS A 16 1.17 0.47 6.26
CA CYS A 16 2.47 0.90 6.79
C CYS A 16 3.43 1.28 5.65
N TRP A 17 3.45 0.46 4.59
CA TRP A 17 4.34 0.64 3.46
C TRP A 17 4.06 1.96 2.71
N ARG A 18 2.79 2.38 2.59
CA ARG A 18 2.41 3.69 2.02
C ARG A 18 3.16 4.84 2.70
N VAL A 19 3.19 4.84 4.03
CA VAL A 19 3.86 5.88 4.82
C VAL A 19 5.37 5.82 4.64
N MET A 20 5.96 4.62 4.59
CA MET A 20 7.40 4.46 4.36
C MET A 20 7.81 4.96 2.97
N ILE A 21 7.06 4.61 1.92
CA ILE A 21 7.31 5.12 0.58
C ILE A 21 7.23 6.65 0.59
N ALA A 22 6.21 7.23 1.21
CA ALA A 22 6.09 8.69 1.30
C ALA A 22 7.27 9.33 2.05
N LEU A 23 7.74 8.75 3.16
CA LEU A 23 8.91 9.25 3.90
C LEU A 23 10.18 9.19 3.04
N GLU A 24 10.43 8.09 2.34
CA GLU A 24 11.58 7.94 1.45
C GLU A 24 11.51 8.90 0.24
N GLU A 25 10.33 9.05 -0.38
CA GLU A 25 10.12 10.03 -1.46
C GLU A 25 10.41 11.47 -1.03
N LYS A 26 10.20 11.76 0.27
CA LYS A 26 10.48 13.06 0.88
C LYS A 26 11.89 13.19 1.43
N ASN A 27 12.75 12.19 1.23
CA ASN A 27 14.10 12.13 1.80
C ASN A 27 14.08 12.39 3.32
N LEU A 28 13.10 11.83 4.03
CA LEU A 28 12.93 11.97 5.47
C LEU A 28 13.48 10.73 6.17
N GLN A 29 14.67 10.86 6.74
CA GLN A 29 15.40 9.79 7.42
C GLN A 29 15.78 10.20 8.85
N GLY A 30 16.15 9.22 9.68
CA GLY A 30 16.52 9.46 11.08
C GLY A 30 15.34 9.71 12.02
N TYR A 31 14.12 9.34 11.61
CA TYR A 31 12.96 9.28 12.49
C TYR A 31 13.01 8.05 13.40
N ASN A 32 12.28 8.09 14.51
CA ASN A 32 12.11 6.93 15.38
C ASN A 32 11.23 5.88 14.66
N SER A 33 11.86 4.83 14.14
CA SER A 33 11.20 3.74 13.41
C SER A 33 11.15 2.49 14.27
N LYS A 34 9.95 2.00 14.60
CA LYS A 34 9.76 0.81 15.44
C LYS A 34 8.92 -0.23 14.71
N LEU A 35 9.57 -1.35 14.37
CA LEU A 35 8.91 -2.54 13.85
C LEU A 35 8.24 -3.30 15.00
N LEU A 36 6.95 -3.60 14.83
CA LEU A 36 6.11 -4.37 15.74
C LEU A 36 5.61 -5.66 15.08
N SER A 37 5.41 -6.70 15.88
CA SER A 37 4.92 -8.01 15.47
C SER A 37 3.39 -8.07 15.52
N PHE A 38 2.78 -8.48 14.40
CA PHE A 38 1.34 -8.81 14.37
C PHE A 38 1.04 -10.09 15.15
N ASP A 39 1.88 -11.12 15.03
CA ASP A 39 1.69 -12.42 15.70
C ASP A 39 1.71 -12.31 17.23
N LYS A 40 2.56 -11.42 17.76
CA LYS A 40 2.62 -11.13 19.21
C LYS A 40 1.59 -10.09 19.66
N MET A 41 0.69 -9.65 18.77
CA MET A 41 -0.31 -8.63 19.06
C MET A 41 0.28 -7.29 19.55
N GLU A 42 1.52 -6.95 19.19
CA GLU A 42 2.20 -5.73 19.66
C GLU A 42 1.51 -4.45 19.14
N HIS A 43 0.78 -4.55 18.03
CA HIS A 43 -0.11 -3.51 17.51
C HIS A 43 -1.28 -3.16 18.46
N LYS A 44 -1.51 -3.96 19.51
CA LYS A 44 -2.47 -3.70 20.59
C LYS A 44 -1.80 -3.27 21.90
N SER A 45 -0.50 -3.03 21.91
CA SER A 45 0.23 -2.56 23.09
C SER A 45 -0.22 -1.16 23.53
N GLN A 46 0.02 -0.84 24.81
CA GLN A 46 -0.32 0.48 25.36
C GLN A 46 0.38 1.62 24.60
N GLU A 47 1.63 1.42 24.18
CA GLU A 47 2.38 2.39 23.37
C GLU A 47 1.65 2.74 22.07
N VAL A 48 1.05 1.75 21.40
CA VAL A 48 0.23 1.98 20.21
C VAL A 48 -1.09 2.63 20.60
N LEU A 49 -1.77 2.16 21.65
CA LEU A 49 -3.08 2.66 22.06
C LEU A 49 -3.05 4.13 22.52
N ASP A 50 -1.94 4.56 23.14
CA ASP A 50 -1.73 5.94 23.58
C ASP A 50 -1.69 6.94 22.40
N MET A 51 -1.25 6.48 21.23
CA MET A 51 -1.19 7.29 20.01
C MET A 51 -2.37 7.00 19.06
N ASN A 52 -2.78 5.75 18.98
CA ASN A 52 -3.80 5.26 18.07
C ASN A 52 -4.82 4.41 18.83
N PRO A 53 -5.96 4.99 19.24
CA PRO A 53 -6.96 4.28 20.04
C PRO A 53 -7.61 3.10 19.28
N ARG A 54 -7.40 2.97 17.96
CA ARG A 54 -7.84 1.80 17.19
C ARG A 54 -6.93 0.57 17.39
N GLY A 55 -5.74 0.75 17.96
CA GLY A 55 -4.73 -0.30 18.10
C GLY A 55 -4.36 -0.88 16.74
N GLN A 56 -3.98 -0.01 15.80
CA GLN A 56 -3.68 -0.37 14.41
C GLN A 56 -2.35 0.21 13.97
N LEU A 57 -1.79 -0.36 12.91
CA LEU A 57 -0.58 0.14 12.26
C LEU A 57 -0.92 0.56 10.81
N PRO A 58 -0.30 1.63 10.28
CA PRO A 58 0.73 2.44 10.91
C PRO A 58 0.18 3.29 12.05
N THR A 59 1.05 3.64 12.98
CA THR A 59 0.81 4.69 13.96
C THR A 59 1.93 5.69 13.80
N PHE A 60 1.58 6.91 13.37
CA PHE A 60 2.54 7.92 12.96
C PHE A 60 2.31 9.22 13.71
N LYS A 61 3.40 9.83 14.16
CA LYS A 61 3.42 11.11 14.88
C LYS A 61 4.56 11.98 14.39
N HIS A 62 4.34 13.28 14.31
CA HIS A 62 5.36 14.29 14.04
C HIS A 62 5.14 15.52 14.95
N GLY A 63 6.04 15.73 15.92
CA GLY A 63 5.80 16.67 17.01
C GLY A 63 4.52 16.29 17.78
N ASP A 64 3.60 17.22 17.95
CA ASP A 64 2.31 16.96 18.61
C ASP A 64 1.23 16.39 17.67
N ASN A 65 1.49 16.34 16.36
CA ASN A 65 0.51 15.86 15.39
C ASN A 65 0.54 14.33 15.33
N VAL A 66 -0.59 13.70 15.60
CA VAL A 66 -0.77 12.25 15.44
C VAL A 66 -1.66 11.99 14.23
N VAL A 67 -1.15 11.23 13.25
CA VAL A 67 -1.83 10.97 11.97
C VAL A 67 -1.76 9.48 11.66
N ASN A 68 -2.73 8.73 12.16
CA ASN A 68 -2.70 7.26 12.11
C ASN A 68 -3.27 6.67 10.81
N GLU A 69 -4.15 7.40 10.12
CA GLU A 69 -4.69 6.95 8.84
C GLU A 69 -3.62 7.05 7.74
N SER A 70 -3.31 5.94 7.05
CA SER A 70 -2.15 5.89 6.14
C SER A 70 -2.27 6.89 4.98
N TYR A 71 -3.49 7.06 4.43
CA TYR A 71 -3.73 8.04 3.37
C TYR A 71 -3.55 9.48 3.90
N GLY A 72 -4.06 9.74 5.11
CA GLY A 72 -3.89 11.02 5.80
C GLY A 72 -2.43 11.33 6.09
N ALA A 73 -1.65 10.34 6.53
CA ALA A 73 -0.21 10.49 6.76
C ALA A 73 0.54 10.81 5.47
N CYS A 74 0.23 10.15 4.34
CA CYS A 74 0.82 10.49 3.04
C CYS A 74 0.48 11.92 2.61
N PHE A 75 -0.77 12.36 2.76
CA PHE A 75 -1.16 13.76 2.49
C PHE A 75 -0.47 14.75 3.40
N TYR A 76 -0.38 14.42 4.70
CA TYR A 76 0.31 15.25 5.68
C TYR A 76 1.79 15.44 5.31
N LEU A 77 2.48 14.36 4.95
CA LEU A 77 3.88 14.40 4.54
C LEU A 77 4.06 15.24 3.27
N GLU A 78 3.18 15.10 2.27
CA GLU A 78 3.21 15.94 1.07
C GLU A 78 2.96 17.42 1.39
N SER A 79 1.99 17.71 2.27
CA SER A 79 1.63 19.08 2.65
C SER A 79 2.73 19.76 3.48
N GLN A 80 3.22 19.08 4.51
CA GLN A 80 4.20 19.59 5.45
C GLN A 80 5.60 19.73 4.82
N PHE A 81 5.94 18.83 3.91
CA PHE A 81 7.25 18.76 3.25
C PHE A 81 7.15 18.98 1.74
N LYS A 82 6.25 19.89 1.31
CA LYS A 82 6.00 20.19 -0.10
C LYS A 82 7.26 20.58 -0.89
N SER A 83 8.19 21.28 -0.25
CA SER A 83 9.43 21.76 -0.86
C SER A 83 10.64 20.83 -0.65
N GLN A 84 10.43 19.62 -0.11
CA GLN A 84 11.49 18.66 0.16
C GLN A 84 11.23 17.34 -0.58
N GLY A 85 12.29 16.75 -1.14
CA GLY A 85 12.21 15.50 -1.90
C GLY A 85 11.37 15.62 -3.18
N ASN A 86 10.77 14.51 -3.60
CA ASN A 86 9.96 14.44 -4.80
C ASN A 86 8.56 15.02 -4.55
N LYS A 87 7.99 15.66 -5.57
CA LYS A 87 6.60 16.14 -5.56
C LYS A 87 5.66 14.97 -5.84
N LEU A 88 4.69 14.72 -4.96
CA LEU A 88 3.76 13.58 -5.09
C LEU A 88 2.33 14.01 -5.48
N ILE A 89 2.02 15.30 -5.39
CA ILE A 89 0.79 15.88 -5.95
C ILE A 89 1.14 16.73 -7.17
N PRO A 90 0.64 16.40 -8.38
CA PRO A 90 0.85 17.20 -9.59
C PRO A 90 0.37 18.65 -9.46
N ASP A 91 0.87 19.56 -10.28
CA ASP A 91 0.46 20.96 -10.22
C ASP A 91 -0.86 21.22 -10.98
N SER A 92 -1.11 20.49 -12.06
CA SER A 92 -2.29 20.67 -12.90
C SER A 92 -3.56 20.15 -12.22
N PRO A 93 -4.66 20.93 -12.19
CA PRO A 93 -5.95 20.43 -11.70
C PRO A 93 -6.41 19.14 -12.38
N ALA A 94 -6.13 18.98 -13.67
CA ALA A 94 -6.52 17.77 -14.41
C ALA A 94 -5.72 16.53 -13.98
N GLU A 95 -4.42 16.70 -13.76
CA GLU A 95 -3.55 15.62 -13.27
C GLU A 95 -3.88 15.25 -11.81
N GLN A 96 -4.14 16.26 -10.98
CA GLN A 96 -4.63 16.04 -9.62
C GLN A 96 -5.95 15.27 -9.60
N ALA A 97 -6.91 15.64 -10.47
CA ALA A 97 -8.20 14.95 -10.55
C ALA A 97 -8.01 13.46 -10.85
N LEU A 98 -7.14 13.11 -11.81
CA LEU A 98 -6.83 11.72 -12.12
C LEU A 98 -6.12 11.02 -10.95
N MET A 99 -5.14 11.67 -10.32
CA MET A 99 -4.44 11.13 -9.15
C MET A 99 -5.42 10.82 -8.01
N TYR A 100 -6.30 11.76 -7.64
CA TYR A 100 -7.30 11.55 -6.60
C TYR A 100 -8.26 10.42 -6.97
N GLN A 101 -8.75 10.39 -8.21
CA GLN A 101 -9.63 9.32 -8.69
C GLN A 101 -8.97 7.94 -8.46
N ARG A 102 -7.74 7.75 -8.94
CA ARG A 102 -7.00 6.49 -8.78
C ARG A 102 -6.81 6.17 -7.29
N MET A 103 -6.31 7.13 -6.52
CA MET A 103 -6.01 6.97 -5.09
C MET A 103 -7.22 6.48 -4.28
N PHE A 104 -8.40 7.06 -4.52
CA PHE A 104 -9.62 6.68 -3.80
C PHE A 104 -10.29 5.41 -4.34
N GLU A 105 -10.17 5.11 -5.65
CA GLU A 105 -10.53 3.78 -6.18
C GLU A 105 -9.62 2.67 -5.63
N GLY A 106 -8.41 3.01 -5.17
CA GLY A 106 -7.52 2.09 -4.47
C GLY A 106 -8.09 1.54 -3.16
N LEU A 107 -9.04 2.24 -2.53
CA LEU A 107 -9.69 1.79 -1.29
C LEU A 107 -10.52 0.50 -1.51
N PRO A 108 -11.54 0.49 -2.39
CA PRO A 108 -12.29 -0.74 -2.67
C PRO A 108 -11.42 -1.82 -3.34
N PHE A 109 -10.36 -1.45 -4.06
CA PHE A 109 -9.40 -2.43 -4.57
C PHE A 109 -8.68 -3.18 -3.43
N TYR A 110 -8.19 -2.44 -2.44
CA TYR A 110 -7.54 -3.01 -1.26
C TYR A 110 -8.50 -3.88 -0.44
N GLU A 111 -9.76 -3.47 -0.28
CA GLU A 111 -10.79 -4.26 0.41
C GLU A 111 -11.07 -5.59 -0.30
N LYS A 112 -11.23 -5.58 -1.64
CA LYS A 112 -11.46 -6.80 -2.43
C LYS A 112 -10.28 -7.76 -2.34
N LEU A 113 -9.04 -7.24 -2.35
CA LEU A 113 -7.85 -8.07 -2.13
C LEU A 113 -7.91 -8.76 -0.77
N ASN A 114 -8.10 -7.98 0.29
CA ASN A 114 -8.14 -8.49 1.67
C ASN A 114 -9.26 -9.52 1.89
N ALA A 115 -10.41 -9.32 1.25
CA ALA A 115 -11.55 -10.25 1.31
C ALA A 115 -11.23 -11.63 0.70
N VAL A 116 -10.15 -11.75 -0.08
CA VAL A 116 -9.63 -13.02 -0.60
C VAL A 116 -8.46 -13.51 0.26
N ILE A 117 -7.38 -12.73 0.39
CA ILE A 117 -6.12 -13.23 0.98
C ILE A 117 -6.16 -13.38 2.50
N TYR A 118 -7.09 -12.68 3.18
CA TYR A 118 -7.28 -12.76 4.62
C TYR A 118 -8.64 -13.33 5.01
N TYR A 119 -9.33 -14.02 4.07
CA TYR A 119 -10.64 -14.60 4.34
C TYR A 119 -10.63 -15.51 5.56
N ASP A 120 -9.69 -16.45 5.64
CA ASP A 120 -9.59 -17.39 6.76
C ASP A 120 -9.21 -16.72 8.08
N TRP A 121 -8.57 -15.54 8.02
CA TRP A 121 -8.27 -14.74 9.20
C TRP A 121 -9.51 -14.00 9.70
N PHE A 122 -10.31 -13.42 8.80
CA PHE A 122 -11.48 -12.63 9.16
C PHE A 122 -12.71 -13.46 9.47
N VAL A 123 -12.82 -14.67 8.90
CA VAL A 123 -13.99 -15.53 9.02
C VAL A 123 -13.64 -16.75 9.88
N PRO A 124 -14.28 -16.92 11.05
CA PRO A 124 -14.10 -18.10 11.90
C PRO A 124 -14.37 -19.39 11.11
N GLU A 125 -13.63 -20.45 11.42
CA GLU A 125 -13.67 -21.71 10.66
C GLU A 125 -15.09 -22.26 10.44
N GLY A 126 -15.98 -22.17 11.44
CA GLY A 126 -17.37 -22.63 11.35
C GLY A 126 -18.30 -21.73 10.52
N GLU A 127 -17.87 -20.54 10.11
CA GLU A 127 -18.62 -19.56 9.31
C GLU A 127 -18.09 -19.44 7.88
N ARG A 128 -17.04 -20.19 7.54
CA ARG A 128 -16.42 -20.15 6.20
C ARG A 128 -17.31 -20.84 5.18
N HIS A 129 -17.42 -20.22 4.01
CA HIS A 129 -18.24 -20.71 2.91
C HIS A 129 -17.51 -20.51 1.57
N ASP A 130 -17.28 -21.60 0.84
CA ASP A 130 -16.63 -21.57 -0.48
C ASP A 130 -17.35 -20.63 -1.46
N SER A 131 -18.68 -20.56 -1.40
CA SER A 131 -19.48 -19.66 -2.23
C SER A 131 -19.24 -18.18 -1.92
N ALA A 132 -18.89 -17.83 -0.68
CA ALA A 132 -18.49 -16.47 -0.32
C ALA A 132 -17.09 -16.16 -0.84
N LEU A 133 -16.13 -17.06 -0.62
CA LEU A 133 -14.77 -16.89 -1.12
C LEU A 133 -14.72 -16.79 -2.66
N ASN A 134 -15.48 -17.63 -3.37
CA ASN A 134 -15.56 -17.58 -4.83
C ASN A 134 -16.13 -16.25 -5.34
N ARG A 135 -17.18 -15.72 -4.70
CA ARG A 135 -17.70 -14.37 -5.03
C ARG A 135 -16.65 -13.28 -4.79
N ASN A 136 -15.87 -13.37 -3.71
CA ASN A 136 -14.78 -12.42 -3.45
C ASN A 136 -13.69 -12.52 -4.53
N LYS A 137 -13.33 -13.73 -4.97
CA LYS A 137 -12.38 -13.95 -6.07
C LYS A 137 -12.89 -13.38 -7.40
N GLU A 138 -14.17 -13.58 -7.74
CA GLU A 138 -14.80 -13.01 -8.93
C GLU A 138 -14.84 -11.47 -8.88
N ALA A 139 -15.13 -10.90 -7.72
CA ALA A 139 -15.12 -9.45 -7.51
C ALA A 139 -13.71 -8.88 -7.66
N LEU A 140 -12.69 -9.55 -7.11
CA LEU A 140 -11.29 -9.17 -7.29
C LEU A 140 -10.85 -9.31 -8.75
N ALA A 141 -11.23 -10.38 -9.46
CA ALA A 141 -10.93 -10.57 -10.88
C ALA A 141 -11.51 -9.44 -11.74
N THR A 142 -12.75 -9.01 -11.45
CA THR A 142 -13.40 -7.88 -12.12
C THR A 142 -12.64 -6.58 -11.87
N GLU A 143 -12.22 -6.34 -10.62
CA GLU A 143 -11.44 -5.17 -10.25
C GLU A 143 -10.07 -5.15 -10.96
N LEU A 144 -9.36 -6.28 -10.99
CA LEU A 144 -8.06 -6.40 -11.66
C LEU A 144 -8.14 -6.05 -13.15
N LYS A 145 -9.22 -6.44 -13.84
CA LYS A 145 -9.47 -6.05 -15.24
C LYS A 145 -9.61 -4.54 -15.41
N LEU A 146 -10.19 -3.83 -14.44
CA LEU A 146 -10.27 -2.37 -14.47
C LEU A 146 -8.87 -1.77 -14.38
N TRP A 147 -8.07 -2.17 -13.39
CA TRP A 147 -6.70 -1.70 -13.20
C TRP A 147 -5.77 -2.00 -14.39
N GLU A 148 -5.89 -3.20 -14.95
CA GLU A 148 -5.21 -3.59 -16.18
C GLU A 148 -5.58 -2.63 -17.34
N SER A 149 -6.87 -2.34 -17.51
CA SER A 149 -7.35 -1.43 -18.57
C SER A 149 -6.92 0.03 -18.36
N TYR A 150 -6.76 0.48 -17.11
CA TYR A 150 -6.27 1.83 -16.83
C TYR A 150 -4.81 1.97 -17.26
N LEU A 151 -3.97 1.00 -16.92
CA LEU A 151 -2.57 0.97 -17.34
C LEU A 151 -2.43 0.81 -18.85
N GLU A 152 -3.27 -0.02 -19.47
CA GLU A 152 -3.30 -0.16 -20.93
C GLU A 152 -3.58 1.19 -21.64
N LYS A 153 -4.57 1.95 -21.15
CA LYS A 153 -4.94 3.26 -21.72
C LYS A 153 -3.85 4.32 -21.56
N LEU A 154 -3.09 4.27 -20.47
CA LEU A 154 -1.97 5.19 -20.22
C LEU A 154 -0.74 4.83 -21.07
N GLY A 155 -0.58 3.55 -21.38
CA GLY A 155 0.50 3.05 -22.21
C GLY A 155 1.79 2.72 -21.43
N PRO A 156 2.78 2.11 -22.11
CA PRO A 156 3.99 1.59 -21.49
C PRO A 156 4.79 2.63 -20.72
N GLY A 157 5.41 2.23 -19.61
CA GLY A 157 6.23 3.12 -18.77
C GLY A 157 5.46 4.18 -17.98
N SER A 158 4.13 4.17 -18.00
CA SER A 158 3.30 5.08 -17.22
C SER A 158 3.09 4.60 -15.77
N TYR A 159 2.85 5.56 -14.88
CA TYR A 159 2.35 5.35 -13.53
C TYR A 159 0.81 5.38 -13.51
N LEU A 160 0.19 5.12 -12.36
CA LEU A 160 -1.28 4.95 -12.28
C LEU A 160 -2.08 6.19 -12.67
N ALA A 161 -1.49 7.38 -12.53
CA ALA A 161 -2.14 8.66 -12.81
C ALA A 161 -1.45 9.45 -13.94
N GLY A 162 -0.66 8.79 -14.78
CA GLY A 162 0.05 9.42 -15.91
C GLY A 162 1.57 9.24 -15.84
N PRO A 163 2.36 10.14 -16.44
CA PRO A 163 3.81 9.96 -16.58
C PRO A 163 4.61 10.26 -15.31
N LEU A 164 4.00 10.88 -14.30
CA LEU A 164 4.65 11.26 -13.05
C LEU A 164 4.23 10.33 -11.91
N PHE A 165 5.20 9.85 -11.14
CA PHE A 165 4.95 9.10 -9.91
C PHE A 165 4.28 10.01 -8.88
N SER A 166 3.17 9.57 -8.31
CA SER A 166 2.30 10.42 -7.49
C SER A 166 1.77 9.70 -6.24
N LEU A 167 0.95 10.38 -5.43
CA LEU A 167 0.28 9.75 -4.30
C LEU A 167 -0.62 8.57 -4.70
N ALA A 168 -1.10 8.51 -5.96
CA ALA A 168 -1.79 7.33 -6.46
C ALA A 168 -0.87 6.10 -6.37
N ASP A 169 0.37 6.21 -6.85
CA ASP A 169 1.33 5.11 -6.84
C ASP A 169 1.81 4.78 -5.43
N VAL A 170 2.10 5.79 -4.60
CA VAL A 170 2.47 5.62 -3.18
C VAL A 170 1.42 4.79 -2.44
N THR A 171 0.13 5.04 -2.71
CA THR A 171 -0.96 4.41 -1.97
C THR A 171 -1.39 3.06 -2.52
N ILE A 172 -1.25 2.83 -3.83
CA ILE A 172 -1.76 1.63 -4.49
C ILE A 172 -0.67 0.60 -4.75
N PHE A 173 0.58 1.02 -4.99
CA PHE A 173 1.67 0.08 -5.27
C PHE A 173 1.82 -1.01 -4.19
N PRO A 174 1.72 -0.73 -2.88
CA PRO A 174 1.75 -1.79 -1.87
C PRO A 174 0.67 -2.88 -2.07
N THR A 175 -0.53 -2.50 -2.51
CA THR A 175 -1.60 -3.45 -2.89
C THR A 175 -1.19 -4.26 -4.11
N VAL A 176 -0.63 -3.62 -5.14
CA VAL A 176 -0.18 -4.30 -6.36
C VAL A 176 0.96 -5.28 -6.09
N ALA A 177 1.95 -4.87 -5.32
CA ALA A 177 3.05 -5.75 -4.90
C ALA A 177 2.53 -6.96 -4.09
N THR A 178 1.48 -6.76 -3.28
CA THR A 178 0.83 -7.85 -2.53
C THR A 178 0.15 -8.84 -3.47
N LEU A 179 -0.47 -8.41 -4.57
CA LEU A 179 -1.05 -9.35 -5.55
C LEU A 179 0.00 -10.33 -6.08
N PHE A 180 1.14 -9.81 -6.54
CA PHE A 180 2.22 -10.65 -7.06
C PHE A 180 2.87 -11.49 -5.96
N ARG A 181 2.94 -10.98 -4.72
CA ARG A 181 3.37 -11.76 -3.56
C ARG A 181 2.49 -13.00 -3.32
N PHE A 182 1.20 -12.88 -3.59
CA PHE A 182 0.21 -13.95 -3.42
C PHE A 182 -0.11 -14.70 -4.73
N GLY A 183 0.77 -14.60 -5.73
CA GLY A 183 0.78 -15.50 -6.88
C GLY A 183 -0.07 -15.04 -8.07
N LEU A 184 -0.42 -13.75 -8.15
CA LEU A 184 -1.12 -13.22 -9.32
C LEU A 184 -0.32 -13.49 -10.61
N SER A 185 -0.99 -14.01 -11.64
CA SER A 185 -0.35 -14.35 -12.91
C SER A 185 0.04 -13.10 -13.72
N ALA A 186 1.34 -12.93 -13.98
CA ALA A 186 1.87 -11.90 -14.86
C ALA A 186 1.48 -12.12 -16.33
N GLU A 187 1.19 -13.36 -16.75
CA GLU A 187 0.70 -13.66 -18.09
C GLU A 187 -0.75 -13.19 -18.28
N ARG A 188 -1.57 -13.28 -17.21
CA ARG A 188 -2.96 -12.84 -17.23
C ARG A 188 -3.11 -11.32 -17.09
N TYR A 189 -2.21 -10.68 -16.36
CA TYR A 189 -2.22 -9.24 -16.08
C TYR A 189 -0.87 -8.58 -16.44
N PRO A 190 -0.49 -8.57 -17.74
CA PRO A 190 0.82 -8.09 -18.17
C PRO A 190 1.07 -6.60 -17.90
N LYS A 191 0.05 -5.73 -17.94
CA LYS A 191 0.20 -4.30 -17.65
C LYS A 191 0.43 -4.03 -16.19
N LEU A 192 -0.29 -4.71 -15.30
CA LEU A 192 -0.01 -4.70 -13.87
C LEU A 192 1.40 -5.25 -13.58
N ALA A 193 1.84 -6.29 -14.29
CA ALA A 193 3.17 -6.85 -14.11
C ALA A 193 4.29 -5.89 -14.56
N GLU A 194 4.10 -5.21 -15.69
CA GLU A 194 5.00 -4.15 -16.18
C GLU A 194 5.08 -2.98 -15.18
N TYR A 195 3.93 -2.49 -14.72
CA TYR A 195 3.86 -1.45 -13.69
C TYR A 195 4.53 -1.88 -12.39
N HIS A 196 4.29 -3.11 -11.94
CA HIS A 196 4.92 -3.64 -10.74
C HIS A 196 6.44 -3.69 -10.88
N ALA A 197 6.97 -4.16 -12.01
CA ALA A 197 8.41 -4.19 -12.27
C ALA A 197 9.02 -2.78 -12.27
N LEU A 198 8.37 -1.83 -12.94
CA LEU A 198 8.78 -0.43 -13.00
C LEU A 198 8.88 0.19 -11.60
N VAL A 199 7.82 0.08 -10.80
CA VAL A 199 7.75 0.73 -9.49
C VAL A 199 8.58 -0.01 -8.44
N LYS A 200 8.69 -1.35 -8.52
CA LYS A 200 9.60 -2.14 -7.69
C LYS A 200 11.05 -1.66 -7.81
N ASP A 201 11.43 -1.15 -8.98
CA ASP A 201 12.79 -0.66 -9.21
C ASP A 201 13.08 0.74 -8.65
N ARG A 202 12.06 1.46 -8.19
CA ARG A 202 12.16 2.81 -7.64
C ARG A 202 12.95 2.82 -6.32
N PRO A 203 13.87 3.79 -6.08
CA PRO A 203 14.71 3.81 -4.88
C PRO A 203 13.94 3.78 -3.54
N SER A 204 12.87 4.56 -3.43
CA SER A 204 12.00 4.59 -2.24
C SER A 204 11.33 3.24 -1.95
N VAL A 205 10.92 2.55 -3.00
CA VAL A 205 10.29 1.23 -2.93
C VAL A 205 11.30 0.15 -2.56
N LYS A 206 12.52 0.21 -3.10
CA LYS A 206 13.62 -0.68 -2.69
C LYS A 206 13.99 -0.49 -1.22
N ALA A 207 14.12 0.76 -0.79
CA ALA A 207 14.48 1.10 0.59
C ALA A 207 13.43 0.66 1.62
N SER A 208 12.16 0.63 1.21
CA SER A 208 11.01 0.26 2.07
C SER A 208 10.47 -1.15 1.82
N TRP A 209 11.16 -1.97 1.02
CA TRP A 209 10.68 -3.31 0.66
C TRP A 209 10.49 -4.19 1.91
N PRO A 210 9.39 -4.95 2.05
CA PRO A 210 9.14 -5.76 3.24
C PRO A 210 10.30 -6.76 3.51
N PRO A 211 11.00 -6.67 4.67
CA PRO A 211 12.20 -7.48 4.91
C PRO A 211 11.96 -8.99 4.81
N HIS A 212 10.85 -9.48 5.38
CA HIS A 212 10.50 -10.91 5.34
C HIS A 212 10.20 -11.43 3.92
N TRP A 213 9.96 -10.57 2.93
CA TRP A 213 9.83 -10.99 1.53
C TRP A 213 11.18 -11.27 0.87
N LEU A 214 12.27 -10.66 1.37
CA LEU A 214 13.64 -10.96 0.92
C LEU A 214 14.09 -12.30 1.49
N GLU A 215 13.74 -12.58 2.74
CA GLU A 215 14.07 -13.83 3.44
C GLU A 215 13.31 -15.04 2.85
N ASN A 216 12.06 -14.83 2.44
CA ASN A 216 11.26 -15.85 1.77
C ASN A 216 10.73 -15.32 0.42
N PRO A 217 11.45 -15.48 -0.69
CA PRO A 217 11.06 -14.92 -1.98
C PRO A 217 9.90 -15.65 -2.66
N LYS A 218 9.58 -16.90 -2.26
CA LYS A 218 8.64 -17.78 -2.97
C LYS A 218 7.16 -17.37 -2.91
N GLY A 219 6.78 -16.44 -2.04
CA GLY A 219 5.39 -15.95 -1.97
C GLY A 219 4.38 -17.01 -1.52
N GLN A 220 3.11 -16.75 -1.80
CA GLN A 220 1.99 -17.68 -1.64
C GLN A 220 1.25 -17.81 -2.99
N ASP A 221 0.42 -18.85 -3.15
CA ASP A 221 -0.28 -19.14 -4.42
C ASP A 221 -1.79 -18.84 -4.38
N THR A 222 -2.28 -18.11 -3.38
CA THR A 222 -3.71 -17.84 -3.14
C THR A 222 -4.44 -17.23 -4.34
N LEU A 223 -3.74 -16.45 -5.17
CA LEU A 223 -4.28 -15.75 -6.33
C LEU A 223 -3.91 -16.39 -7.67
N LYS A 224 -3.27 -17.56 -7.68
CA LYS A 224 -2.79 -18.22 -8.90
C LYS A 224 -3.89 -18.51 -9.93
N GLU A 225 -5.11 -18.74 -9.46
CA GLU A 225 -6.27 -19.07 -10.28
C GLU A 225 -7.11 -17.85 -10.70
N ILE A 226 -6.84 -16.66 -10.14
CA ILE A 226 -7.53 -15.38 -10.44
C ILE A 226 -6.90 -14.69 -11.64
#